data_AF-A0A1Y4S870-F1
#
_entry.id   AF-A0A1Y4S870-F1
#
_cell.length_a   1.000
_cell.length_b   1.000
_cell.length_c   1.000
_cell.angle_alpha   90.00
_cell.angle_beta   90.00
_cell.angle_gamma   90.00
#
_symmetry.space_group_name_H-M   'P 1'
#
loop_
_entity.id
_entity.type
_entity.pdbx_description
1 polymer ?
#
loop_
_entity_poly.entity_id
_entity_poly.type
_entity_poly.pdbx_seq_one_letter_code
_entity_poly.pdbx_strand_id
1 'polypeptide(L)'
;MNSALHLLGLARKGGNLALGEDAVADAVARRTARLLLVAADAAENTRDRGEHSAQSIRVPCLTVPFDKAELGGSLGREQCAVLAVTDMGLAGAVAGALSQMDAEAYGEVAETLRERARRTLTRQKKKRTRAKARAAAQHKPWAAPPKEGQSGRKRRPDRPGQRRDG
;
A
#
# COMPACT_ATOMS: atom_id res chain seq x y z
N MET A 1 -24.29 -6.20 -12.06
CA MET A 1 -22.88 -5.82 -12.32
C MET A 1 -22.02 -6.55 -11.29
N ASN A 2 -21.14 -7.45 -11.73
CA ASN A 2 -20.39 -8.31 -10.81
C ASN A 2 -19.37 -7.49 -10.01
N SER A 3 -19.57 -7.37 -8.69
CA SER A 3 -18.73 -6.55 -7.82
C SER A 3 -17.26 -6.96 -7.86
N ALA A 4 -16.97 -8.26 -8.03
CA ALA A 4 -15.60 -8.76 -8.17
C ALA A 4 -14.90 -8.20 -9.43
N LEU A 5 -15.55 -8.23 -10.59
CA LEU A 5 -14.99 -7.68 -11.85
C LEU A 5 -14.75 -6.17 -11.76
N HIS A 6 -15.67 -5.43 -11.10
CA HIS A 6 -15.49 -4.00 -10.89
C HIS A 6 -14.25 -3.69 -10.03
N LEU A 7 -14.06 -4.45 -8.94
CA LEU A 7 -12.88 -4.32 -8.07
C LEU A 7 -11.58 -4.65 -8.82
N LEU A 8 -11.59 -5.65 -9.70
CA LEU A 8 -10.46 -5.97 -10.57
C LEU A 8 -10.13 -4.83 -11.54
N GLY A 9 -11.14 -4.18 -12.12
CA GLY A 9 -10.96 -2.96 -12.92
C GLY A 9 -10.32 -1.81 -12.15
N LEU A 10 -10.75 -1.59 -10.90
CA LEU A 10 -10.13 -0.60 -10.01
C LEU A 10 -8.68 -0.95 -9.66
N ALA A 11 -8.40 -2.24 -9.40
CA ALA A 11 -7.06 -2.73 -9.13
C ALA A 11 -6.11 -2.48 -10.31
N ARG A 12 -6.56 -2.74 -11.55
CA ARG A 12 -5.80 -2.44 -12.78
C ARG A 12 -5.52 -0.95 -12.89
N LYS A 13 -6.54 -0.10 -12.71
CA LYS A 13 -6.37 1.36 -12.79
C LYS A 13 -5.35 1.88 -11.77
N GLY A 14 -5.26 1.25 -10.60
CA GLY A 14 -4.31 1.59 -9.55
C GLY A 14 -2.92 0.98 -9.71
N GLY A 15 -2.64 0.21 -10.75
CA GLY A 15 -1.35 -0.50 -10.92
C GLY A 15 -1.12 -1.64 -9.92
N ASN A 16 -2.19 -2.10 -9.24
CA ASN A 16 -2.13 -3.13 -8.19
C ASN A 16 -2.50 -4.52 -8.70
N LEU A 17 -2.35 -4.73 -10.01
CA LEU A 17 -2.78 -5.95 -10.71
C LEU A 17 -1.75 -6.34 -11.76
N ALA A 18 -1.30 -7.59 -11.70
CA ALA A 18 -0.46 -8.22 -12.72
C ALA A 18 -1.35 -9.14 -13.58
N LEU A 19 -1.26 -9.01 -14.90
CA LEU A 19 -2.14 -9.71 -15.86
C LEU A 19 -1.32 -10.60 -16.79
N GLY A 20 -1.71 -11.87 -16.90
CA GLY A 20 -1.03 -12.86 -17.73
C GLY A 20 0.12 -13.55 -16.98
N GLU A 21 0.56 -14.68 -17.53
CA GLU A 21 1.54 -15.57 -16.88
C GLU A 21 2.88 -14.87 -16.61
N ASP A 22 3.41 -14.10 -17.56
CA ASP A 22 4.71 -13.42 -17.41
C ASP A 22 4.69 -12.37 -16.29
N ALA A 23 3.65 -11.55 -16.25
CA ALA A 23 3.50 -10.52 -15.22
C ALA A 23 3.25 -11.14 -13.84
N VAL A 24 2.50 -12.25 -13.79
CA VAL A 24 2.29 -13.02 -12.56
C VAL A 24 3.59 -13.64 -12.07
N ALA A 25 4.38 -14.23 -12.97
CA ALA A 25 5.69 -14.79 -12.65
C ALA A 25 6.66 -13.72 -12.10
N ASP A 26 6.70 -12.53 -12.70
CA ASP A 26 7.50 -11.41 -12.18
C ASP A 26 7.01 -10.94 -10.80
N ALA A 27 5.69 -10.80 -10.59
CA ALA A 27 5.13 -10.44 -9.30
C ALA A 27 5.41 -11.49 -8.21
N VAL A 28 5.43 -12.77 -8.58
CA VAL A 28 5.78 -13.90 -7.72
C VAL A 28 7.28 -13.88 -7.39
N ALA A 29 8.14 -13.70 -8.40
CA ALA A 29 9.59 -13.58 -8.23
C ALA A 29 9.95 -12.40 -7.28
N ARG A 30 9.25 -11.27 -7.41
CA ARG A 30 9.40 -10.09 -6.54
C ARG A 30 8.72 -10.24 -5.18
N ARG A 31 7.97 -11.31 -4.94
CA ARG A 31 7.15 -11.54 -3.74
C ARG A 31 6.17 -10.40 -3.42
N THR A 32 5.67 -9.74 -4.47
CA THR A 32 4.69 -8.64 -4.35
C THR A 32 3.26 -9.11 -4.52
N ALA A 33 3.03 -10.27 -5.15
CA ALA A 33 1.72 -10.90 -5.25
C ALA A 33 1.14 -11.26 -3.87
N ARG A 34 -0.16 -11.07 -3.70
CA ARG A 34 -0.92 -11.32 -2.45
C ARG A 34 -2.04 -12.32 -2.62
N LEU A 35 -2.60 -12.41 -3.83
CA LEU A 35 -3.65 -13.32 -4.23
C LEU A 35 -3.47 -13.62 -5.72
N LEU A 36 -3.49 -14.90 -6.11
CA LEU A 36 -3.54 -15.34 -7.50
C LEU A 36 -4.96 -15.79 -7.84
N LEU A 37 -5.40 -15.45 -9.05
CA LEU A 37 -6.72 -15.78 -9.58
C LEU A 37 -6.56 -16.43 -10.95
N VAL A 38 -7.31 -17.50 -11.18
CA VAL A 38 -7.30 -18.28 -12.43
C VAL A 38 -8.71 -18.38 -12.98
N ALA A 39 -8.88 -18.19 -14.29
CA ALA A 39 -10.17 -18.27 -14.96
C ALA A 39 -10.79 -19.68 -14.90
N ALA A 40 -12.12 -19.75 -14.91
CA ALA A 40 -12.87 -21.01 -14.89
C ALA A 40 -12.55 -21.90 -16.11
N ASP A 41 -12.29 -21.32 -17.28
CA ASP A 41 -11.99 -22.01 -18.53
C ASP A 41 -10.47 -22.05 -18.85
N ALA A 42 -9.63 -21.76 -17.85
CA ALA A 42 -8.19 -21.94 -17.98
C ALA A 42 -7.84 -23.43 -18.19
N ALA A 43 -6.85 -23.69 -19.04
CA ALA A 43 -6.32 -25.04 -19.24
C ALA A 43 -5.71 -25.57 -17.94
N GLU A 44 -5.71 -26.89 -17.75
CA GLU A 44 -5.15 -27.56 -16.58
C GLU A 44 -3.69 -27.14 -16.32
N ASN A 45 -2.85 -27.18 -17.35
CA ASN A 45 -1.45 -26.71 -17.28
C ASN A 45 -1.32 -25.27 -16.73
N THR A 46 -2.26 -24.38 -17.07
CA THR A 46 -2.25 -23.00 -16.60
C THR A 46 -2.68 -22.90 -15.14
N ARG A 47 -3.64 -23.72 -14.70
CA ARG A 47 -4.03 -23.83 -13.28
C ARG A 47 -2.88 -24.36 -12.45
N ASP A 48 -2.25 -25.45 -12.87
CA ASP A 48 -1.12 -26.07 -12.17
C ASP A 48 0.04 -25.10 -12.00
N ARG A 49 0.39 -24.37 -13.07
CA ARG A 49 1.44 -23.34 -13.01
C ARG A 49 1.06 -22.18 -12.09
N GLY A 50 -0.20 -21.76 -12.10
CA GLY A 50 -0.72 -20.74 -11.18
C GLY A 50 -0.62 -21.17 -9.73
N GLU A 51 -1.05 -22.39 -9.41
CA GLU A 51 -0.97 -22.98 -8.08
C GLU A 51 0.47 -23.15 -7.61
N HIS A 52 1.34 -23.69 -8.46
CA HIS A 52 2.77 -23.85 -8.14
C HIS A 52 3.43 -22.50 -7.82
N SER A 53 3.10 -21.47 -8.60
CA SER A 53 3.58 -20.10 -8.38
C SER A 53 3.07 -19.54 -7.05
N ALA A 54 1.81 -19.77 -6.71
CA ALA A 54 1.22 -19.33 -5.45
C ALA A 54 1.86 -20.04 -4.24
N GLN A 55 2.13 -21.34 -4.35
CA GLN A 55 2.79 -22.15 -3.33
C GLN A 55 4.21 -21.67 -3.03
N SER A 56 4.98 -21.29 -4.07
CA SER A 56 6.36 -20.78 -3.94
C SER A 56 6.47 -19.57 -3.00
N ILE A 57 5.45 -18.69 -3.00
CA ILE A 57 5.40 -17.50 -2.14
C ILE A 57 4.36 -17.60 -1.00
N ARG A 58 3.72 -18.76 -0.84
CA ARG A 58 2.69 -19.04 0.18
C ARG A 58 1.52 -18.05 0.17
N VAL A 59 1.00 -17.76 -1.02
CA VAL A 59 -0.20 -16.94 -1.20
C VAL A 59 -1.38 -17.80 -1.65
N PRO A 60 -2.63 -17.39 -1.38
CA PRO A 60 -3.80 -18.10 -1.88
C PRO A 60 -3.89 -18.02 -3.42
N CYS A 61 -4.28 -19.13 -4.04
CA CYS A 61 -4.69 -19.23 -5.44
C CYS A 61 -6.17 -19.59 -5.45
N LEU A 62 -6.99 -18.90 -6.25
CA LEU A 62 -8.41 -19.19 -6.40
C LEU A 62 -8.79 -19.32 -7.87
N THR A 63 -9.56 -20.35 -8.20
CA THR A 63 -10.27 -20.42 -9.48
C THR A 63 -11.54 -19.58 -9.37
N VAL A 64 -11.69 -18.57 -10.22
CA VAL A 64 -12.88 -17.69 -10.25
C VAL A 64 -13.94 -18.29 -11.17
N PRO A 65 -15.24 -17.97 -10.97
CA PRO A 65 -16.32 -18.50 -11.80
C PRO A 65 -16.42 -17.83 -13.18
N PHE A 66 -15.54 -16.87 -13.48
CA PHE A 66 -15.52 -16.11 -14.73
C PHE A 66 -14.61 -16.77 -15.76
N ASP A 67 -15.01 -16.67 -17.02
CA ASP A 67 -14.16 -17.12 -18.12
C ASP A 67 -13.05 -16.11 -18.47
N LYS A 68 -12.10 -16.55 -19.30
CA LYS A 68 -11.00 -15.75 -19.81
C LYS A 68 -11.45 -14.47 -20.49
N ALA A 69 -12.57 -14.49 -21.22
CA ALA A 69 -13.08 -13.37 -21.99
C ALA A 69 -13.76 -12.32 -21.09
N GLU A 70 -14.54 -12.73 -20.10
CA GLU A 70 -15.15 -11.88 -19.08
C GLU A 70 -14.09 -11.17 -18.23
N LEU A 71 -13.08 -11.93 -17.78
CA LEU A 71 -11.94 -11.37 -17.07
C LEU A 71 -11.18 -10.38 -17.97
N GLY A 72 -10.83 -10.79 -19.18
CA GLY A 72 -10.15 -9.94 -20.16
C GLY A 72 -10.92 -8.64 -20.41
N GLY A 73 -12.21 -8.73 -20.75
CA GLY A 73 -13.06 -7.61 -21.10
C GLY A 73 -13.20 -6.59 -19.97
N SER A 74 -13.42 -7.04 -18.73
CA SER A 74 -13.45 -6.14 -17.56
C SER A 74 -12.12 -5.43 -17.31
N LEU A 75 -11.04 -6.05 -17.76
CA LEU A 75 -9.68 -5.59 -17.65
C LEU A 75 -9.19 -4.98 -18.96
N GLY A 76 -10.02 -4.65 -19.95
CA GLY A 76 -9.60 -4.08 -21.24
C GLY A 76 -8.46 -4.84 -21.92
N ARG A 77 -8.60 -6.17 -21.98
CA ARG A 77 -7.79 -7.15 -22.70
C ARG A 77 -8.76 -8.06 -23.47
N GLU A 78 -8.30 -8.72 -24.53
CA GLU A 78 -9.16 -9.68 -25.25
C GLU A 78 -9.48 -10.90 -24.37
N GLN A 79 -8.48 -11.40 -23.65
CA GLN A 79 -8.62 -12.54 -22.74
C GLN A 79 -7.58 -12.50 -21.62
N CYS A 80 -7.91 -13.08 -20.46
CA CYS A 80 -7.00 -13.20 -19.33
C CYS A 80 -7.24 -14.50 -18.56
N ALA A 81 -6.28 -15.43 -18.62
CA ALA A 81 -6.39 -16.73 -17.94
C ALA A 81 -5.92 -16.70 -16.48
N VAL A 82 -4.87 -15.91 -16.20
CA VAL A 82 -4.26 -15.81 -14.87
C VAL A 82 -3.97 -14.35 -14.57
N LEU A 83 -4.22 -13.96 -13.33
CA LEU A 83 -3.92 -12.64 -12.82
C LEU A 83 -3.54 -12.69 -11.33
N ALA A 84 -2.74 -11.72 -10.89
CA ALA A 84 -2.33 -11.60 -9.50
C ALA A 84 -2.61 -10.21 -8.96
N VAL A 85 -3.22 -10.14 -7.78
CA VAL A 85 -3.44 -8.90 -7.04
C VAL A 85 -2.24 -8.67 -6.13
N THR A 86 -1.63 -7.48 -6.21
CA THR A 86 -0.42 -7.13 -5.44
C THR A 86 -0.73 -6.32 -4.17
N ASP A 87 -1.93 -5.74 -4.09
CA ASP A 87 -2.39 -5.04 -2.88
C ASP A 87 -3.22 -5.97 -1.98
N MET A 88 -2.92 -5.94 -0.67
CA MET A 88 -3.57 -6.81 0.30
C MET A 88 -5.02 -6.41 0.57
N GLY A 89 -5.34 -5.11 0.54
CA GLY A 89 -6.69 -4.61 0.76
C GLY A 89 -7.61 -4.98 -0.40
N LEU A 90 -7.14 -4.80 -1.64
CA LEU A 90 -7.84 -5.22 -2.84
C LEU A 90 -7.99 -6.74 -2.90
N ALA A 91 -6.97 -7.51 -2.54
CA ALA A 91 -7.07 -8.97 -2.48
C ALA A 91 -8.20 -9.43 -1.54
N GLY A 92 -8.29 -8.86 -0.33
CA GLY A 92 -9.37 -9.16 0.61
C GLY A 92 -10.75 -8.68 0.13
N ALA A 93 -10.82 -7.56 -0.58
CA ALA A 93 -12.07 -7.06 -1.17
C ALA A 93 -12.57 -7.95 -2.30
N VAL A 94 -11.68 -8.39 -3.20
CA VAL A 94 -12.02 -9.29 -4.31
C VAL A 94 -12.45 -10.65 -3.79
N ALA A 95 -11.69 -11.26 -2.88
CA ALA A 95 -12.06 -12.53 -2.27
C ALA A 95 -13.40 -12.42 -1.50
N GLY A 96 -13.61 -11.30 -0.81
CA GLY A 96 -14.89 -11.01 -0.15
C GLY A 96 -16.06 -10.80 -1.10
N ALA A 97 -15.83 -10.31 -2.33
CA ALA A 97 -16.88 -10.23 -3.34
C ALA A 97 -17.20 -11.62 -3.92
N LEU A 98 -16.18 -12.47 -4.10
CA LEU A 98 -16.35 -13.86 -4.52
C LEU A 98 -17.09 -14.68 -3.47
N SER A 99 -16.82 -14.47 -2.17
CA SER A 99 -17.52 -15.18 -1.09
C SER A 99 -19.01 -14.86 -1.00
N GLN A 100 -19.46 -13.73 -1.54
CA GLN A 100 -20.91 -13.44 -1.63
C GLN A 100 -21.59 -14.25 -2.73
N MET A 101 -20.83 -14.72 -3.73
CA MET A 101 -21.33 -15.60 -4.78
C MET A 101 -21.30 -17.06 -4.34
N ASP A 102 -20.19 -17.47 -3.72
CA ASP A 102 -20.01 -18.81 -3.18
C ASP A 102 -19.23 -18.75 -1.86
N ALA A 103 -19.95 -18.84 -0.75
CA ALA A 103 -19.37 -18.74 0.58
C ALA A 103 -18.54 -19.98 0.95
N GLU A 104 -18.93 -21.16 0.47
CA GLU A 104 -18.26 -22.43 0.76
C GLU A 104 -16.91 -22.49 0.04
N ALA A 105 -16.85 -22.05 -1.21
CA ALA A 105 -15.62 -22.07 -2.00
C ALA A 105 -14.61 -20.98 -1.59
N TYR A 106 -15.07 -19.79 -1.22
CA TYR A 106 -14.20 -18.61 -1.06
C TYR A 106 -14.15 -18.02 0.36
N GLY A 107 -15.02 -18.45 1.27
CA GLY A 107 -15.18 -17.84 2.60
C GLY A 107 -13.90 -17.86 3.44
N GLU A 108 -13.23 -19.00 3.54
CA GLU A 108 -12.00 -19.15 4.34
C GLU A 108 -10.86 -18.26 3.81
N VAL A 109 -10.71 -18.20 2.49
CA VAL A 109 -9.68 -17.39 1.84
C VAL A 109 -9.98 -15.89 1.99
N ALA A 110 -11.25 -15.51 1.87
CA ALA A 110 -11.69 -14.12 2.08
C ALA A 110 -11.36 -13.64 3.51
N GLU A 111 -11.68 -14.42 4.53
CA GLU A 111 -11.37 -14.08 5.93
C GLU A 111 -9.87 -14.01 6.19
N THR A 112 -9.12 -14.98 5.68
CA THR A 112 -7.65 -14.99 5.79
C THR A 112 -7.04 -13.72 5.19
N LEU A 113 -7.50 -13.30 4.00
CA LEU A 113 -7.01 -12.10 3.34
C LEU A 113 -7.47 -10.82 4.03
N ARG A 114 -8.71 -10.76 4.52
CA ARG A 114 -9.23 -9.63 5.32
C ARG A 114 -8.41 -9.42 6.58
N GLU A 115 -8.06 -10.50 7.29
CA GLU A 115 -7.23 -10.39 8.49
C GLU A 115 -5.80 -9.93 8.15
N ARG A 116 -5.20 -10.48 7.09
CA ARG A 116 -3.89 -10.02 6.58
C ARG A 116 -3.93 -8.54 6.16
N ALA A 117 -5.01 -8.08 5.56
CA ALA A 117 -5.22 -6.68 5.19
C ALA A 117 -5.30 -5.77 6.42
N ARG A 118 -6.08 -6.15 7.44
CA ARG A 118 -6.23 -5.40 8.71
C ARG A 118 -4.88 -5.19 9.39
N ARG A 119 -4.03 -6.23 9.42
CA ARG A 119 -2.66 -6.15 9.96
C ARG A 119 -1.77 -5.21 9.13
N THR A 120 -1.91 -5.22 7.81
CA THR A 120 -1.14 -4.37 6.89
C THR A 120 -1.51 -2.89 7.01
N LEU A 121 -2.81 -2.56 7.11
CA LEU A 121 -3.31 -1.19 7.30
C LEU A 121 -2.78 -0.55 8.60
N THR A 122 -2.70 -1.34 9.67
CA THR A 122 -2.19 -0.88 10.97
C THR A 122 -0.70 -0.51 10.88
N ARG A 123 0.08 -1.23 10.06
CA ARG A 123 1.49 -0.95 9.79
C ARG A 123 1.67 0.29 8.90
N GLN A 124 0.82 0.47 7.88
CA GLN A 124 0.87 1.64 7.01
C GLN A 124 0.50 2.94 7.75
N LYS A 125 -0.54 2.92 8.61
CA LYS A 125 -0.92 4.08 9.44
C LYS A 125 0.22 4.53 10.35
N LYS A 126 0.90 3.61 11.05
CA LYS A 126 2.06 3.92 11.89
C LYS A 126 3.26 4.44 11.10
N LYS A 127 3.51 3.95 9.87
CA LYS A 127 4.57 4.48 9.01
C LYS A 127 4.25 5.89 8.48
N ARG A 128 3.01 6.15 8.06
CA ARG A 128 2.58 7.48 7.60
C ARG A 128 2.59 8.52 8.70
N THR A 129 2.14 8.18 9.92
CA THR A 129 2.22 9.10 11.06
C THR A 129 3.67 9.38 11.46
N ARG A 130 4.55 8.38 11.44
CA ARG A 130 6.00 8.57 11.67
C ARG A 130 6.68 9.41 10.58
N ALA A 131 6.33 9.19 9.31
CA ALA A 131 6.86 9.99 8.20
C ALA A 131 6.38 11.45 8.28
N LYS A 132 5.09 11.67 8.55
CA LYS A 132 4.50 13.01 8.74
C LYS A 132 5.11 13.72 9.94
N ALA A 133 5.30 13.02 11.07
CA ALA A 133 5.97 13.57 12.25
C ALA A 133 7.45 13.92 11.97
N ARG A 134 8.18 13.09 11.22
CA ARG A 134 9.56 13.38 10.79
C ARG A 134 9.65 14.57 9.84
N ALA A 135 8.71 14.71 8.91
CA ALA A 135 8.64 15.86 8.01
C ALA A 135 8.30 17.16 8.77
N ALA A 136 7.34 17.11 9.69
CA ALA A 136 6.99 18.25 10.54
C ALA A 136 8.14 18.68 11.47
N ALA A 137 8.95 17.74 11.97
CA ALA A 137 10.12 18.03 12.78
C ALA A 137 11.27 18.69 11.98
N GLN A 138 11.37 18.41 10.67
CA GLN A 138 12.37 18.99 9.78
C GLN A 138 11.97 20.41 9.30
N HIS A 139 10.67 20.67 9.14
CA HIS A 139 10.15 21.97 8.71
C HIS A 139 9.84 22.89 9.91
N LYS A 140 10.83 23.15 10.77
CA LYS A 140 10.72 24.20 11.78
C LYS A 140 10.75 25.56 11.07
N PRO A 141 9.71 26.40 11.19
CA PRO A 141 9.75 27.74 10.61
C PRO A 141 10.88 28.51 11.29
N TRP A 142 11.70 29.16 10.47
CA TRP A 142 12.78 30.04 10.90
C TRP A 142 12.33 30.94 12.06
N ALA A 143 12.93 30.77 13.24
CA ALA A 143 12.76 31.68 14.35
C ALA A 143 13.75 32.83 14.15
N ALA A 144 13.24 34.07 14.06
CA ALA A 144 14.10 35.24 13.96
C ALA A 144 15.06 35.27 15.16
N PRO A 145 16.37 35.50 14.95
CA PRO A 145 17.31 35.63 16.04
C PRO A 145 16.84 36.77 16.97
N PRO A 146 16.93 36.60 18.30
CA PRO A 146 16.50 37.63 19.24
C PRO A 146 17.23 38.93 18.93
N LYS A 147 16.48 40.01 18.74
CA LYS A 147 17.06 41.33 18.45
C LYS A 147 17.95 41.70 19.63
N GLU A 148 19.24 41.84 19.35
CA GLU A 148 20.24 42.31 20.30
C GLU A 148 19.80 43.69 20.81
N GLY A 149 19.28 43.68 22.03
CA GLY A 149 18.86 44.89 22.72
C GLY A 149 20.07 45.77 22.94
N GLN A 150 20.12 46.86 22.18
CA GLN A 150 20.83 48.11 22.46
C GLN A 150 21.57 48.10 23.81
N SER A 151 22.86 47.80 23.78
CA SER A 151 23.77 48.13 24.87
C SER A 151 23.97 49.64 24.88
N GLY A 152 22.96 50.36 25.40
CA GLY A 152 23.11 51.75 25.79
C GLY A 152 24.20 51.82 26.85
N ARG A 153 25.42 52.20 26.43
CA ARG A 153 26.49 52.68 27.32
C ARG A 153 25.90 53.79 28.19
N LYS A 154 25.42 53.47 29.39
CA LYS A 154 25.22 54.46 30.44
C LYS A 154 26.61 54.96 30.82
N ARG A 155 26.99 56.11 30.28
CA ARG A 155 28.13 56.91 30.74
C ARG A 155 27.97 57.07 32.27
N ARG A 156 28.97 56.61 33.03
CA ARG A 156 29.09 56.94 34.45
C ARG A 156 29.21 58.46 34.58
N PRO A 157 28.48 59.12 35.49
CA PRO A 157 28.75 60.52 35.78
C PRO A 157 30.11 60.64 36.49
N ASP A 158 30.89 61.61 36.02
CA ASP A 158 32.15 62.05 36.60
C ASP A 158 31.97 62.42 38.09
N ARG A 159 32.90 61.99 38.94
CA ARG A 159 32.96 62.36 40.36
C ARG A 159 33.99 63.48 40.50
N PRO A 160 33.62 64.72 40.90
CA PRO A 160 34.61 65.75 41.13
C PRO A 160 35.23 65.60 42.52
N GLY A 161 36.57 65.53 42.55
CA GLY A 161 37.47 66.11 43.54
C GLY A 161 37.32 65.74 45.02
N GLN A 162 38.38 65.20 45.60
CA GLN A 162 38.81 65.64 46.94
C GLN A 162 40.33 65.69 47.03
N ARG A 163 40.79 66.92 47.26
CA ARG A 163 42.15 67.30 47.63
C ARG A 163 42.54 66.59 48.93
N ARG A 164 43.80 66.18 49.05
CA ARG A 164 44.43 66.01 50.36
C ARG A 164 45.77 66.72 50.33
N ASP A 165 45.79 67.81 51.08
CA ASP A 165 46.96 68.46 51.64
C ASP A 165 47.81 67.46 52.45
N GLY A 166 49.12 67.70 52.47
CA GLY A 166 50.12 66.96 53.24
C GLY A 166 51.51 67.16 52.67
#